data_AF-A0A359B7S1-F1
#
_entry.id   AF-A0A359B7S1-F1
#
_cell.length_a   1.000
_cell.length_b   1.000
_cell.length_c   1.000
_cell.angle_alpha   90.00
_cell.angle_beta   90.00
_cell.angle_gamma   90.00
#
_symmetry.space_group_name_H-M   'P 1'
#
loop_
_entity.id
_entity.type
_entity.pdbx_description
1 polymer ?
#
loop_
_entity_poly.entity_id
_entity_poly.type
_entity_poly.pdbx_seq_one_letter_code
_entity_poly.pdbx_strand_id
1 'polypeptide(L)' 'MLLRDAVSLFEKTRSPDILRWIRSKHGMKGFSIACRAAGIKRGQGKEILGIYSDVGAIEKIATKACGMRTNIY' A
#
# COMPACT_ATOMS: atom_id res chain seq x y z
N MET A 1 18.16 -11.76 -2.50
CA MET A 1 17.95 -10.61 -1.59
C MET A 1 17.06 -11.07 -0.46
N LEU A 2 17.50 -10.93 0.79
CA LEU A 2 16.69 -11.32 1.94
C LEU A 2 15.61 -10.26 2.19
N LEU A 3 14.53 -10.63 2.87
CA LEU A 3 13.44 -9.71 3.21
C LEU A 3 13.97 -8.48 3.98
N ARG A 4 14.94 -8.67 4.86
CA ARG A 4 15.54 -7.60 5.68
C ARG A 4 16.24 -6.55 4.80
N ASP A 5 16.99 -6.97 3.80
CA ASP A 5 17.70 -6.08 2.89
C ASP A 5 16.71 -5.28 2.04
N ALA A 6 15.65 -5.96 1.56
CA ALA A 6 14.58 -5.32 0.80
C ALA A 6 13.80 -4.29 1.59
N VAL A 7 13.51 -4.61 2.85
CA VAL A 7 12.85 -3.69 3.77
C VAL A 7 13.72 -2.47 4.03
N SER A 8 15.01 -2.64 4.31
CA SER A 8 15.93 -1.51 4.54
C SER A 8 16.11 -0.65 3.29
N LEU A 9 16.18 -1.28 2.10
CA LEU A 9 16.28 -0.54 0.85
C LEU A 9 15.00 0.25 0.56
N PHE A 10 13.83 -0.33 0.82
CA PHE A 10 12.55 0.36 0.70
C PHE A 10 12.43 1.51 1.70
N GLU A 11 12.89 1.34 2.94
CA GLU A 11 12.85 2.39 3.96
C GLU A 11 13.63 3.64 3.52
N LYS A 12 14.79 3.45 2.88
CA LYS A 12 15.64 4.55 2.39
C LYS A 12 15.12 5.20 1.10
N THR A 13 14.66 4.38 0.16
CA THR A 13 14.33 4.86 -1.20
C THR A 13 12.85 5.17 -1.39
N ARG A 14 11.99 4.53 -0.60
CA ARG A 14 10.53 4.49 -0.78
C ARG A 14 10.09 4.09 -2.19
N SER A 15 10.92 3.33 -2.90
CA SER A 15 10.65 2.94 -4.29
C SER A 15 9.45 1.99 -4.38
N PRO A 16 8.48 2.28 -5.27
CA PRO A 16 7.37 1.38 -5.60
C PRO A 16 7.83 -0.01 -6.07
N ASP A 17 8.91 -0.08 -6.83
CA ASP A 17 9.40 -1.33 -7.42
C ASP A 17 9.89 -2.30 -6.36
N ILE A 18 10.58 -1.79 -5.33
CA ILE A 18 11.03 -2.61 -4.21
C ILE A 18 9.84 -3.11 -3.40
N LEU A 19 8.85 -2.25 -3.15
CA LEU A 19 7.65 -2.64 -2.43
C LEU A 19 6.84 -3.70 -3.20
N ARG A 20 6.80 -3.58 -4.54
CA ARG A 20 6.16 -4.56 -5.45
C ARG A 20 6.91 -5.89 -5.42
N TRP A 21 8.23 -5.85 -5.44
CA TRP A 21 9.08 -7.03 -5.33
C TRP A 21 8.88 -7.74 -3.98
N ILE A 22 8.87 -7.00 -2.87
CA ILE A 22 8.63 -7.55 -1.52
C ILE A 22 7.27 -8.24 -1.47
N ARG A 23 6.22 -7.59 -1.99
CA ARG A 23 4.89 -8.19 -2.04
C ARG A 23 4.86 -9.46 -2.90
N SER A 24 5.51 -9.45 -4.06
CA SER A 24 5.56 -10.60 -4.96
C SER A 24 6.29 -11.80 -4.36
N LYS A 25 7.43 -11.57 -3.67
CA LYS A 25 8.26 -12.64 -3.12
C LYS A 25 7.86 -13.11 -1.72
N HIS A 26 7.35 -12.21 -0.87
CA HIS A 26 7.07 -12.48 0.54
C HIS A 26 5.59 -12.28 0.92
N GLY A 27 4.73 -12.04 -0.07
CA GLY A 27 3.30 -11.87 0.12
C GLY A 27 2.91 -10.66 0.97
N MET A 28 1.68 -10.70 1.48
CA MET A 28 1.10 -9.61 2.30
C MET A 28 1.81 -9.42 3.65
N LYS A 29 2.45 -10.47 4.18
CA LYS A 29 3.26 -10.40 5.40
C LYS A 29 4.50 -9.55 5.18
N GLY A 30 5.25 -9.81 4.09
CA GLY A 30 6.41 -9.00 3.71
C GLY A 30 6.05 -7.54 3.44
N PHE A 31 4.97 -7.30 2.70
CA PHE A 31 4.44 -5.95 2.45
C PHE A 31 4.12 -5.20 3.75
N SER A 32 3.48 -5.87 4.72
CA SER A 32 3.13 -5.26 6.01
C SER A 32 4.37 -4.87 6.81
N ILE A 33 5.40 -5.73 6.79
CA ILE A 33 6.67 -5.46 7.47
C ILE A 33 7.38 -4.27 6.83
N ALA A 34 7.43 -4.21 5.50
CA ALA A 34 8.02 -3.09 4.77
C ALA A 34 7.32 -1.76 5.08
N CYS A 35 5.98 -1.74 5.09
CA CYS A 35 5.21 -0.56 5.47
C CYS A 35 5.50 -0.12 6.91
N ARG A 36 5.53 -1.07 7.85
CA ARG A 36 5.81 -0.79 9.26
C ARG A 36 7.22 -0.24 9.46
N ALA A 37 8.21 -0.82 8.79
CA ALA A 37 9.61 -0.35 8.85
C ALA A 37 9.76 1.05 8.28
N ALA A 38 9.09 1.37 7.17
CA ALA A 38 9.09 2.71 6.59
C ALA A 38 8.23 3.74 7.34
N GLY A 39 7.58 3.35 8.46
CA GLY A 39 6.72 4.23 9.25
C GLY A 39 5.41 4.64 8.55
N ILE A 40 4.98 3.90 7.52
CA ILE A 40 3.79 4.22 6.73
C ILE A 40 2.63 3.26 7.01
N LYS A 41 1.40 3.74 6.83
CA LYS A 41 0.21 2.88 6.91
C LYS A 41 0.15 1.96 5.69
N ARG A 42 -0.46 0.77 5.85
CA ARG A 42 -0.71 -0.15 4.72
C ARG A 42 -1.47 0.50 3.55
N GLY A 43 -2.33 1.49 3.85
CA GLY A 43 -3.02 2.29 2.84
C GLY A 43 -2.04 3.07 1.96
N GLN A 44 -1.11 3.80 2.59
CA GLN A 44 -0.05 4.53 1.90
C GLN A 44 0.87 3.60 1.10
N GLY A 45 1.18 2.41 1.63
CA GLY A 45 1.90 1.40 0.85
C GLY A 45 1.15 0.95 -0.41
N LYS A 46 -0.19 0.90 -0.37
CA LYS A 46 -1.01 0.57 -1.56
C LYS A 46 -1.06 1.75 -2.55
N GLU A 47 -1.07 2.99 -2.04
CA GLU A 47 -0.96 4.21 -2.86
C GLU A 47 0.38 4.25 -3.60
N ILE A 48 1.50 3.98 -2.90
CA ILE A 48 2.84 3.90 -3.50
C ILE A 48 2.90 2.85 -4.63
N LEU A 49 2.17 1.74 -4.49
CA LEU A 49 2.11 0.70 -5.53
C LEU A 49 1.21 1.06 -6.72
N GLY A 50 0.49 2.19 -6.69
CA GLY A 50 -0.52 2.54 -7.69
C GLY A 50 -1.72 1.60 -7.67
N ILE A 51 -1.94 0.90 -6.55
CA ILE A 51 -3.06 -0.06 -6.39
C ILE A 51 -4.30 0.66 -5.85
N TYR A 52 -4.12 1.89 -5.33
CA TYR A 52 -5.22 2.82 -5.21
C TYR A 52 -5.53 3.39 -6.60
N SER A 53 -6.62 2.91 -7.18
CA SER A 53 -7.28 3.58 -8.28
C SER A 53 -8.00 4.79 -7.70
N ASP A 54 -7.81 5.98 -8.27
CA ASP A 54 -8.46 7.24 -7.86
C ASP A 54 -9.97 7.08 -7.65
N VAL A 55 -10.59 6.13 -8.36
CA VAL A 55 -11.98 5.69 -8.22
C VAL A 55 -12.36 5.42 -6.75
N GLY A 56 -11.57 4.65 -6.00
CA GLY A 56 -11.92 4.30 -4.61
C GLY A 56 -11.75 5.46 -3.62
N ALA A 57 -10.92 6.44 -3.95
CA ALA A 57 -10.78 7.67 -3.17
C ALA A 57 -11.92 8.64 -3.48
N ILE A 58 -12.28 8.79 -4.76
CA ILE A 58 -13.44 9.55 -5.22
C ILE A 58 -14.72 8.96 -4.62
N GLU A 59 -14.89 7.62 -4.61
CA GLU A 59 -16.02 6.95 -3.97
C GLU A 59 -16.06 7.23 -2.46
N LYS A 60 -14.93 7.16 -1.75
CA LYS A 60 -14.91 7.50 -0.32
C LYS A 60 -15.24 8.97 -0.05
N ILE A 61 -14.76 9.88 -0.90
CA ILE A 61 -15.08 11.31 -0.81
C ILE A 61 -16.56 11.51 -1.13
N ALA A 62 -17.11 10.88 -2.17
CA ALA A 62 -18.51 10.92 -2.54
C ALA A 62 -19.41 10.30 -1.47
N THR A 63 -19.06 9.16 -0.89
CA THR A 63 -19.76 8.55 0.24
C THR A 63 -19.73 9.45 1.48
N LYS A 64 -18.61 10.12 1.76
CA LYS A 64 -18.49 11.02 2.91
C LYS A 64 -19.21 12.36 2.69
N ALA A 65 -19.23 12.87 1.47
CA ALA A 65 -19.88 14.14 1.10
C ALA A 65 -21.39 13.98 0.86
N CYS A 66 -21.82 12.85 0.29
CA CYS A 66 -23.21 12.59 -0.10
C CYS A 66 -23.93 11.57 0.81
N GLY A 67 -23.25 10.94 1.78
CA GLY A 67 -23.85 10.02 2.75
C GLY A 67 -24.30 8.66 2.20
N MET A 68 -23.94 8.31 0.96
CA MET A 68 -24.39 7.06 0.32
C MET A 68 -23.55 5.86 0.77
N ARG A 69 -24.18 4.94 1.52
CA ARG A 69 -23.68 3.56 1.72
C ARG A 69 -23.76 2.83 0.38
N THR A 70 -22.65 2.74 -0.34
CA THR A 70 -22.52 1.81 -1.47
C THR A 70 -22.36 0.40 -0.90
N ASN A 71 -23.51 -0.25 -0.67
CA ASN A 71 -23.56 -1.69 -0.48
C ASN A 71 -23.43 -2.32 -1.87
N ILE A 72 -22.28 -2.90 -2.17
CA ILE A 72 -22.10 -3.71 -3.37
C ILE A 72 -21.41 -5.00 -2.90
N TYR A 73 -22.07 -6.10 -3.24
CA TYR A 73 -21.88 -7.50 -2.83
C TYR A 73 -20.42 -7.97 -2.73
#